data_AF-A0A180GUL1-F1
#
_entry.id   AF-A0A180GUL1-F1
#
_cell.length_a   1.000
_cell.length_b   1.000
_cell.length_c   1.000
_cell.angle_alpha   90.00
_cell.angle_beta   90.00
_cell.angle_gamma   90.00
#
_symmetry.space_group_name_H-M   'P 1'
#
loop_
_entity.id
_entity.type
_entity.pdbx_description
1 polymer ?
#
loop_
_entity_poly.entity_id
_entity_poly.type
_entity_poly.pdbx_seq_one_letter_code
_entity_poly.pdbx_strand_id
1 'polypeptide(L)'
;MIQSVLSAVEPTQKVGILYDIGCSMDKYIRLRGLLPEDRNRISFGTSVFHAYVHNWLCQLEYHPRFNKGWGLSDGEGLERMWSYLSPLWAAQRSFQGDHTEEEQTRRAKLVSLYKREETLELMRFD
;
A
#
# COMPACT_ATOMS: atom_id res chain seq x y z
N MET A 1 -14.40 5.39 -0.83
CA MET A 1 -13.40 5.72 -1.86
C MET A 1 -13.99 5.77 -3.26
N ILE A 2 -14.45 4.65 -3.85
CA ILE A 2 -14.98 4.64 -5.24
C ILE A 2 -16.12 5.66 -5.40
N GLN A 3 -17.12 5.66 -4.53
CA GLN A 3 -18.22 6.64 -4.57
C GLN A 3 -17.72 8.10 -4.53
N SER A 4 -16.71 8.39 -3.70
CA SER A 4 -16.13 9.74 -3.58
C SER A 4 -15.46 10.20 -4.88
N VAL A 5 -14.77 9.29 -5.58
CA VAL A 5 -14.20 9.57 -6.91
C VAL A 5 -15.31 9.75 -7.93
N LEU A 6 -16.32 8.89 -7.89
CA LEU A 6 -17.47 8.91 -8.80
C LEU A 6 -18.32 10.18 -8.65
N SER A 7 -18.43 10.76 -7.44
CA SER A 7 -19.11 12.03 -7.19
C SER A 7 -18.28 13.26 -7.55
N ALA A 8 -16.97 13.11 -7.70
CA ALA A 8 -16.05 14.20 -8.04
C ALA A 8 -15.83 14.37 -9.55
N VAL A 9 -16.40 13.48 -10.37
CA VAL A 9 -16.33 13.51 -11.83
C VAL A 9 -17.72 13.69 -12.43
N GLU A 10 -17.77 14.15 -13.68
CA GLU A 10 -19.03 14.31 -14.41
C GLU A 10 -19.85 13.00 -14.43
N PRO A 11 -21.17 13.03 -14.18
CA PRO A 11 -22.00 11.82 -14.06
C PRO A 11 -21.99 10.90 -15.29
N THR A 12 -21.73 11.44 -16.47
CA THR A 12 -21.67 10.67 -17.73
C THR A 12 -20.27 10.17 -18.07
N GLN A 13 -19.24 10.63 -17.34
CA GLN A 13 -17.86 10.27 -17.58
C GLN A 13 -17.61 8.79 -17.29
N LYS A 14 -16.99 8.09 -18.25
CA LYS A 14 -16.52 6.72 -18.06
C LYS A 14 -15.29 6.73 -17.14
N VAL A 15 -15.29 5.82 -16.17
CA VAL A 15 -14.23 5.69 -15.16
C VAL A 15 -13.68 4.26 -15.20
N GLY A 16 -12.38 4.15 -15.48
CA GLY A 16 -11.63 2.91 -15.36
C GLY A 16 -10.97 2.81 -13.99
N ILE A 17 -11.09 1.66 -13.34
CA ILE A 17 -10.45 1.36 -12.05
C ILE A 17 -9.49 0.19 -12.26
N LEU A 18 -8.19 0.48 -12.16
CA LEU A 18 -7.14 -0.55 -12.10
C LEU A 18 -6.86 -0.89 -10.65
N TYR A 19 -6.89 -2.18 -10.33
CA TYR A 19 -6.61 -2.68 -8.99
C TYR A 19 -6.06 -4.10 -9.07
N ASP A 20 -5.18 -4.49 -8.16
CA ASP A 20 -4.47 -5.78 -8.18
C ASP A 20 -5.41 -6.99 -8.24
N ILE A 21 -6.62 -6.84 -7.69
CA ILE A 21 -7.69 -7.85 -7.74
C ILE A 21 -8.95 -7.33 -8.45
N GLY A 22 -8.76 -6.49 -9.48
CA GLY A 22 -9.84 -5.82 -10.22
C GLY A 22 -10.95 -6.76 -10.69
N CYS A 23 -10.62 -7.95 -11.18
CA CYS A 23 -11.60 -8.97 -11.56
C CYS A 23 -12.49 -9.45 -10.40
N SER A 24 -11.89 -9.68 -9.23
CA SER A 24 -12.59 -10.13 -8.04
C SER A 24 -13.47 -9.02 -7.48
N MET A 25 -12.98 -7.78 -7.54
CA MET A 25 -13.73 -6.59 -7.15
C MET A 25 -14.95 -6.37 -8.05
N ASP A 26 -14.80 -6.47 -9.37
CA ASP A 26 -15.93 -6.33 -10.30
C ASP A 26 -17.02 -7.36 -10.03
N LYS A 27 -16.61 -8.63 -9.88
CA LYS A 27 -17.49 -9.74 -9.53
C LYS A 27 -18.22 -9.47 -8.21
N TYR A 28 -17.51 -9.02 -7.17
CA TYR A 28 -18.10 -8.71 -5.88
C TYR A 28 -19.14 -7.59 -5.98
N ILE A 29 -18.81 -6.49 -6.66
CA ILE A 29 -19.73 -5.35 -6.86
C ILE A 29 -21.00 -5.80 -7.58
N ARG A 30 -20.86 -6.60 -8.66
CA ARG A 30 -22.00 -7.15 -9.40
C ARG A 30 -22.87 -8.06 -8.54
N LEU A 31 -22.26 -9.02 -7.84
CA LEU A 31 -22.98 -9.99 -7.01
C LEU A 31 -23.73 -9.35 -5.84
N ARG A 32 -23.21 -8.23 -5.32
CA ARG A 32 -23.80 -7.53 -4.18
C ARG A 32 -24.70 -6.36 -4.58
N GLY A 33 -24.89 -6.12 -5.89
CA GLY A 33 -25.70 -5.00 -6.39
C GLY A 33 -25.18 -3.63 -5.95
N LEU A 34 -23.86 -3.49 -5.80
CA LEU A 34 -23.26 -2.23 -5.35
C LEU A 34 -23.11 -1.26 -6.53
N LEU A 35 -23.20 0.03 -6.25
CA LEU A 35 -23.05 1.12 -7.23
C LEU A 35 -24.00 0.98 -8.45
N PRO A 36 -25.31 0.74 -8.24
CA PRO A 36 -26.22 0.44 -9.34
C PRO A 36 -26.34 1.58 -10.35
N GLU A 37 -26.32 2.83 -9.87
CA GLU A 37 -26.44 4.03 -10.72
C GLU A 37 -25.19 4.25 -11.60
N ASP A 38 -24.02 3.89 -11.08
CA ASP A 38 -22.74 4.11 -11.76
C ASP A 38 -22.24 2.88 -12.53
N ARG A 39 -22.98 1.76 -12.47
CA ARG A 39 -22.53 0.47 -13.00
C ARG A 39 -22.20 0.52 -14.50
N ASN A 40 -22.93 1.32 -15.25
CA ASN A 40 -22.78 1.47 -16.70
C ASN A 40 -21.56 2.31 -17.11
N ARG A 41 -20.99 3.09 -16.19
CA ARG A 41 -19.87 4.00 -16.45
C ARG A 41 -18.56 3.56 -15.80
N ILE A 42 -18.60 2.53 -14.95
CA ILE A 42 -17.40 1.96 -14.33
C ILE A 42 -16.92 0.68 -15.04
N SER A 43 -15.62 0.64 -15.31
CA SER A 43 -14.91 -0.54 -15.81
C SER A 43 -13.80 -0.90 -14.84
N PHE A 44 -13.57 -2.20 -14.64
CA PHE A 44 -12.49 -2.72 -13.81
C PHE A 44 -11.44 -3.41 -14.66
N GLY A 45 -10.18 -3.26 -14.28
CA GLY A 45 -9.05 -3.98 -14.85
C GLY A 45 -8.09 -4.39 -13.76
N THR A 46 -7.31 -5.43 -14.03
CA THR A 46 -6.25 -5.89 -13.13
C THR A 46 -4.93 -5.25 -13.54
N SER A 47 -4.22 -4.62 -12.60
CA SER A 47 -2.91 -4.01 -12.87
C SER A 47 -1.96 -5.03 -13.54
N VAL A 48 -1.15 -4.57 -14.48
CA VAL A 48 -0.47 -5.44 -15.46
C VAL A 48 0.47 -6.47 -14.84
N PHE A 49 1.18 -6.17 -13.75
CA PHE A 49 2.04 -7.12 -13.06
C PHE A 49 1.22 -8.22 -12.39
N HIS A 50 0.07 -7.84 -11.84
CA HIS A 50 -0.84 -8.77 -11.18
C HIS A 50 -1.67 -9.60 -12.18
N ALA A 51 -1.95 -9.10 -13.38
CA ALA A 51 -2.81 -9.78 -14.34
C ALA A 51 -2.32 -11.19 -14.71
N TYR A 52 -1.00 -11.40 -14.80
CA TYR A 52 -0.42 -12.68 -15.22
C TYR A 52 -0.62 -13.84 -14.24
N VAL A 53 -0.91 -13.58 -12.95
CA VAL A 53 -1.20 -14.65 -11.98
C VAL A 53 -2.64 -15.19 -12.11
N HIS A 54 -3.49 -14.52 -12.90
CA HIS A 54 -4.87 -14.95 -13.12
C HIS A 54 -4.97 -15.97 -14.27
N ASN A 55 -6.03 -16.76 -14.28
CA ASN A 55 -6.32 -17.67 -15.38
C ASN A 55 -6.54 -16.92 -16.72
N TRP A 56 -6.39 -17.63 -17.84
CA TRP A 56 -6.42 -17.04 -19.18
C TRP A 56 -7.71 -16.26 -19.50
N LEU A 57 -8.88 -16.77 -19.11
CA LEU A 57 -10.15 -16.08 -19.34
C LEU A 57 -10.21 -14.75 -18.58
N CYS A 58 -9.73 -14.75 -17.34
CA CYS A 58 -9.64 -13.53 -16.54
C CYS A 58 -8.65 -12.53 -17.14
N GLN A 59 -7.54 -12.99 -17.72
CA GLN A 59 -6.62 -12.09 -18.42
C GLN A 59 -7.30 -11.46 -19.64
N LEU A 60 -7.98 -12.24 -20.46
CA LEU A 60 -8.71 -11.71 -21.63
C LEU A 60 -9.76 -10.66 -21.25
N GLU A 61 -10.42 -10.79 -20.11
CA GLU A 61 -11.50 -9.89 -19.70
C GLU A 61 -11.03 -8.70 -18.87
N TYR A 62 -9.92 -8.80 -18.13
CA TYR A 62 -9.50 -7.76 -17.18
C TYR A 62 -8.09 -7.21 -17.40
N HIS A 63 -7.28 -7.78 -18.30
CA HIS A 63 -5.91 -7.31 -18.52
C HIS A 63 -5.90 -6.03 -19.39
N PRO A 64 -5.29 -4.92 -18.93
CA PRO A 64 -5.27 -3.66 -19.65
C PRO A 64 -4.60 -3.69 -21.03
N ARG A 65 -3.77 -4.71 -21.30
CA ARG A 65 -3.11 -4.89 -22.61
C ARG A 65 -4.00 -5.56 -23.65
N PHE A 66 -5.02 -6.30 -23.21
CA PHE A 66 -5.98 -6.95 -24.10
C PHE A 66 -7.26 -6.12 -24.30
N ASN A 67 -7.48 -5.14 -23.43
CA ASN A 67 -8.68 -4.32 -23.39
C ASN A 67 -8.40 -2.88 -23.78
N LYS A 68 -9.40 -2.19 -24.34
CA LYS A 68 -9.32 -0.76 -24.67
C LYS A 68 -9.84 0.10 -23.52
N GLY A 69 -9.43 1.37 -23.49
CA GLY A 69 -9.95 2.37 -22.55
C GLY A 69 -9.07 2.71 -21.35
N TRP A 70 -7.87 2.12 -21.26
CA TRP A 70 -6.91 2.35 -20.16
C TRP A 70 -5.88 3.46 -20.42
N GLY A 71 -5.87 4.03 -21.63
CA GLY A 71 -4.87 5.01 -22.03
C GLY A 71 -3.44 4.44 -21.96
N LEU A 72 -2.51 5.22 -21.40
CA LEU A 72 -1.12 4.79 -21.15
C LEU A 72 -0.93 4.20 -19.75
N SER A 73 -2.01 4.00 -18.99
CA SER A 73 -1.95 3.47 -17.62
C SER A 73 -1.91 1.95 -17.63
N ASP A 74 -0.99 1.38 -16.85
CA ASP A 74 -0.90 -0.06 -16.58
C ASP A 74 -1.22 -0.43 -15.13
N GLY A 75 -1.50 0.55 -14.28
CA GLY A 75 -1.91 0.34 -12.89
C GLY A 75 -0.76 0.09 -11.93
N GLU A 76 0.50 0.24 -12.37
CA GLU A 76 1.71 -0.12 -11.59
C GLU A 76 2.52 1.11 -11.14
N GLY A 77 1.88 2.28 -11.06
CA GLY A 77 2.58 3.55 -10.82
C GLY A 77 3.28 3.58 -9.46
N LEU A 78 2.62 3.07 -8.42
CA LEU A 78 3.17 3.05 -7.06
C LEU A 78 4.30 2.02 -6.94
N GLU A 79 4.13 0.86 -7.54
CA GLU A 79 5.05 -0.27 -7.54
C GLU A 79 6.32 0.09 -8.31
N ARG A 80 6.20 0.80 -9.44
CA ARG A 80 7.34 1.35 -10.18
C ARG A 80 8.10 2.39 -9.39
N MET A 81 7.39 3.32 -8.76
CA MET A 81 8.02 4.33 -7.90
C MET A 81 8.72 3.66 -6.71
N TRP A 82 8.08 2.68 -6.08
CA TRP A 82 8.67 1.86 -5.02
C TRP A 82 9.95 1.17 -5.48
N SER A 83 9.91 0.50 -6.64
CA SER A 83 11.09 -0.14 -7.24
C SER A 83 12.22 0.86 -7.49
N TYR A 84 11.91 2.03 -8.06
CA TYR A 84 12.87 3.11 -8.29
C TYR A 84 13.50 3.64 -6.99
N LEU A 85 12.71 3.79 -5.93
CA LEU A 85 13.16 4.29 -4.62
C LEU A 85 13.80 3.20 -3.74
N SER A 86 13.72 1.93 -4.14
CA SER A 86 14.23 0.81 -3.33
C SER A 86 15.69 0.92 -2.87
N PRO A 87 16.63 1.54 -3.62
CA PRO A 87 17.99 1.75 -3.13
C PRO A 87 18.05 2.66 -1.90
N LEU A 88 17.15 3.64 -1.78
CA LEU A 88 17.09 4.54 -0.63
C LEU A 88 16.70 3.80 0.66
N TRP A 89 15.89 2.74 0.53
CA TRP A 89 15.47 1.97 1.69
C TRP A 89 16.62 1.22 2.34
N ALA A 90 17.66 0.83 1.59
CA ALA A 90 18.84 0.23 2.17
C ALA A 90 19.55 1.22 3.11
N ALA A 91 19.79 2.44 2.64
CA ALA A 91 20.36 3.51 3.47
C ALA A 91 19.50 3.82 4.69
N GLN A 92 18.17 3.86 4.52
CA GLN A 92 17.24 4.14 5.61
C GLN A 92 17.19 3.00 6.65
N ARG A 93 17.30 1.74 6.23
CA ARG A 93 17.41 0.59 7.14
C ARG A 93 18.71 0.63 7.95
N SER A 94 19.84 0.93 7.32
CA SER A 94 21.11 1.09 8.02
C SER A 94 21.03 2.22 9.05
N PHE A 95 20.56 3.40 8.64
CA PHE A 95 20.38 4.54 9.54
C PHE A 95 19.50 4.20 10.75
N GLN A 96 18.37 3.53 10.51
CA GLN A 96 17.46 3.12 11.59
C GLN A 96 18.11 2.09 12.51
N GLY A 97 18.92 1.17 11.99
CA GLY A 97 19.71 0.23 12.78
C GLY A 97 20.67 0.95 13.73
N ASP A 98 21.53 1.82 13.17
CA ASP A 98 22.55 2.56 13.92
C ASP A 98 21.91 3.42 15.04
N HIS A 99 20.86 4.17 14.72
CA HIS A 99 20.13 4.98 15.71
C HIS A 99 19.50 4.14 16.83
N THR A 100 18.98 2.96 16.49
CA THR A 100 18.35 2.08 17.47
C THR A 100 19.38 1.53 18.45
N GLU A 101 20.56 1.16 17.97
CA GLU A 101 21.66 0.67 18.82
C GLU A 101 22.22 1.76 19.74
N GLU A 102 22.39 2.98 19.23
CA GLU A 102 22.84 4.12 20.03
C GLU A 102 21.82 4.46 21.13
N GLU A 103 20.53 4.53 20.79
CA GLU A 103 19.46 4.82 21.75
C GLU A 103 19.32 3.70 22.79
N GLN A 104 19.45 2.43 22.40
CA GLN A 104 19.48 1.30 23.33
C GLN A 104 20.66 1.40 24.30
N THR A 105 21.85 1.72 23.80
CA THR A 105 23.05 1.92 24.62
C THR A 105 22.86 3.07 25.61
N ARG A 106 22.27 4.19 25.18
CA ARG A 106 21.97 5.34 26.02
C ARG A 106 20.97 4.97 27.14
N ARG A 107 19.91 4.23 26.81
CA ARG A 107 18.93 3.75 27.78
C ARG A 107 19.55 2.79 28.80
N ALA A 108 20.38 1.86 28.35
CA ALA A 108 21.07 0.92 29.23
C ALA A 108 22.00 1.64 30.23
N LYS A 109 22.76 2.64 29.77
CA LYS A 109 23.59 3.49 30.64
C LYS A 109 22.74 4.25 31.66
N LEU A 110 21.63 4.86 31.23
CA LEU A 110 20.73 5.60 32.12
C LEU A 110 20.16 4.69 33.23
N VAL A 111 19.69 3.50 32.86
CA VAL A 111 19.19 2.50 33.83
C VAL A 111 20.30 2.10 34.82
N SER A 112 21.53 1.91 34.34
CA SER A 112 22.65 1.55 35.22
C SER A 112 23.00 2.66 36.22
N LEU A 113 22.88 3.93 35.81
CA LEU A 113 23.11 5.08 36.69
C LEU A 113 22.04 5.14 37.79
N TYR A 114 20.76 5.02 37.45
CA TYR A 114 19.68 5.04 38.43
C TYR A 114 19.78 3.89 39.44
N LYS A 115 20.12 2.68 38.99
CA LYS A 115 20.37 1.55 39.91
C LYS A 115 21.52 1.84 40.87
N ARG A 116 22.58 2.52 40.41
CA ARG A 116 23.73 2.88 41.25
C ARG A 116 23.36 3.98 42.25
N GLU A 117 22.57 4.96 41.83
CA GLU A 117 22.06 6.03 42.69
C GLU A 117 21.17 5.46 43.79
N GLU A 118 20.21 4.60 43.46
CA GLU A 118 19.34 3.90 44.42
C GLU A 118 20.16 3.09 45.45
N THR A 119 21.19 2.36 44.98
CA THR A 119 22.09 1.61 45.87
C THR A 119 22.83 2.55 46.84
N LEU A 120 23.28 3.72 46.36
CA LEU A 120 23.97 4.71 47.19
C LEU A 120 23.04 5.39 48.19
N GLU A 121 21.77 5.63 47.81
CA GLU A 121 20.76 6.13 48.74
C GLU A 121 20.50 5.14 49.85
N LEU A 122 20.30 3.85 49.53
CA LEU A 122 20.13 2.81 50.54
C LEU A 122 21.31 2.77 51.54
N MET A 123 22.54 2.84 51.03
CA MET A 123 23.76 2.85 51.87
C MET A 123 23.95 4.13 52.70
N ARG A 124 23.20 5.22 52.44
CA ARG A 124 23.26 6.45 53.23
C ARG A 124 22.37 6.43 54.47
N PHE A 125 21.44 5.48 54.54
CA PHE A 125 20.48 5.35 55.65
C PHE A 125 20.81 4.18 56.60
N ASP A 126 21.93 3.47 56.37
CA ASP A 126 22.57 2.52 57.30
C ASP A 126 23.74 3.20 58.05
#